data_AF-A0A497NBQ3-F1
#
_entry.id   AF-A0A497NBQ3-F1
#
_cell.length_a   1.000
_cell.length_b   1.000
_cell.length_c   1.000
_cell.angle_alpha   90.00
_cell.angle_beta   90.00
_cell.angle_gamma   90.00
#
_symmetry.space_group_name_H-M   'P 1'
#
loop_
_entity.id
_entity.type
_entity.pdbx_description
1 polymer ?
#
loop_
_entity_poly.entity_id
_entity_poly.type
_entity_poly.pdbx_seq_one_letter_code
_entity_poly.pdbx_strand_id
1 'polypeptide(L)'
;MLIFQPEGKRTQAVEGKTILDAAKDLGVQIQSICGGRGTCGKCRVIIRDGRENLSKPSESELRFLSEEELDEGFRLACQAIILRGRKIVVEIPPESGLNRQRLLLKGVERSIALKPAVRRITIRLKEPTLTDQESDVDRLLDAIESKVGFRPTISYEALRNIPRVLREGEWVITAILWMDREVIAVYPGVRDKPPYGVAVDIGTTKLALYLLDLDDGRVLASASTMNPQIPYGEDVISRILYIMEGEENLERLHNVVVGAVNELIDEVCGKVG
;
A
#
# COMPACT_ATOMS: atom_id res chain seq x y z
N MET A 1 -31.43 -2.53 9.86
CA MET A 1 -30.16 -3.29 9.71
C MET A 1 -29.83 -3.40 8.23
N LEU A 2 -28.63 -2.98 7.83
CA LEU A 2 -28.16 -3.01 6.44
C LEU A 2 -27.11 -4.11 6.28
N ILE A 3 -27.24 -4.96 5.26
CA ILE A 3 -26.34 -6.08 4.99
C ILE A 3 -25.78 -5.94 3.57
N PHE A 4 -24.46 -5.99 3.42
CA PHE A 4 -23.77 -5.99 2.12
C PHE A 4 -23.30 -7.40 1.75
N GLN A 5 -23.68 -7.86 0.56
CA GLN A 5 -23.25 -9.12 -0.04
C GLN A 5 -22.36 -8.86 -1.27
N PRO A 6 -21.38 -9.74 -1.58
CA PRO A 6 -21.12 -11.05 -0.96
C PRO A 6 -20.27 -11.02 0.32
N GLU A 7 -19.68 -9.88 0.70
CA GLU A 7 -18.75 -9.78 1.85
C GLU A 7 -19.40 -10.06 3.22
N GLY A 8 -20.73 -10.03 3.32
CA GLY A 8 -21.48 -10.34 4.53
C GLY A 8 -21.42 -9.27 5.62
N LYS A 9 -20.82 -8.11 5.34
CA LYS A 9 -20.67 -7.01 6.30
C LYS A 9 -22.03 -6.40 6.67
N ARG A 10 -22.19 -5.99 7.93
CA ARG A 10 -23.47 -5.52 8.48
C ARG A 10 -23.29 -4.19 9.22
N THR A 11 -24.24 -3.29 9.07
CA THR A 11 -24.29 -2.03 9.81
C THR A 11 -25.72 -1.66 10.20
N GLN A 12 -25.86 -0.65 11.07
CA GLN A 12 -27.16 -0.09 11.38
C GLN A 12 -27.69 0.69 10.17
N ALA A 13 -28.97 0.49 9.85
CA ALA A 13 -29.63 1.28 8.81
C ALA A 13 -30.02 2.62 9.44
N VAL A 14 -29.19 3.64 9.28
CA VAL A 14 -29.43 5.00 9.80
C VAL A 14 -30.31 5.75 8.81
N GLU A 15 -31.45 6.25 9.27
CA GLU A 15 -32.38 7.01 8.45
C GLU A 15 -31.73 8.32 7.98
N GLY A 16 -31.97 8.69 6.71
CA GLY A 16 -31.39 9.87 6.07
C GLY A 16 -30.01 9.66 5.43
N LYS A 17 -29.29 8.57 5.74
CA LYS A 17 -28.04 8.22 5.03
C LYS A 17 -28.31 7.54 3.69
N THR A 18 -27.37 7.68 2.75
CA THR A 18 -27.40 6.88 1.52
C THR A 18 -26.80 5.49 1.74
N ILE A 19 -27.12 4.54 0.86
CA ILE A 19 -26.46 3.23 0.85
C ILE A 19 -24.95 3.39 0.64
N LEU A 20 -24.52 4.35 -0.19
CA LEU A 20 -23.10 4.62 -0.42
C LEU A 20 -22.39 5.10 0.85
N ASP A 21 -23.00 5.99 1.63
CA ASP A 21 -22.40 6.47 2.87
C ASP A 21 -22.25 5.33 3.89
N ALA A 22 -23.30 4.52 4.02
CA ALA A 22 -23.25 3.34 4.89
C ALA A 22 -22.22 2.29 4.41
N ALA A 23 -21.97 2.21 3.09
CA ALA A 23 -20.92 1.37 2.53
C ALA A 23 -19.52 1.92 2.86
N LYS A 24 -19.31 3.23 2.70
CA LYS A 24 -18.06 3.92 3.04
C LYS A 24 -17.69 3.75 4.52
N ASP A 25 -18.65 3.94 5.42
CA ASP A 25 -18.47 3.77 6.88
C ASP A 25 -18.01 2.35 7.24
N LEU A 26 -18.38 1.35 6.44
CA LEU A 26 -18.10 -0.07 6.66
C LEU A 26 -16.88 -0.59 5.85
N GLY A 27 -16.20 0.31 5.12
CA GLY A 27 -15.11 -0.05 4.21
C GLY A 27 -15.56 -0.99 3.09
N VAL A 28 -16.82 -0.93 2.68
CA VAL A 28 -17.37 -1.66 1.53
C VAL A 28 -17.13 -0.83 0.28
N GLN A 29 -16.42 -1.40 -0.69
CA GLN A 29 -15.98 -0.67 -1.88
C GLN A 29 -17.01 -0.75 -3.02
N ILE A 30 -17.70 0.35 -3.27
CA ILE A 30 -18.61 0.54 -4.43
C ILE A 30 -18.02 1.64 -5.31
N GLN A 31 -18.02 1.45 -6.63
CA GLN A 31 -17.61 2.51 -7.57
C GLN A 31 -18.44 3.78 -7.38
N SER A 32 -17.80 4.86 -6.96
CA SER A 32 -18.43 6.16 -6.84
C SER A 32 -17.50 7.21 -7.44
N ILE A 33 -17.44 7.22 -8.79
CA ILE A 33 -16.68 8.20 -9.57
C ILE A 33 -17.10 9.60 -9.10
N CYS A 34 -18.32 10.04 -9.41
CA CYS A 34 -18.81 11.40 -9.13
C CYS A 34 -18.93 11.82 -7.63
N GLY A 35 -18.42 11.06 -6.67
CA GLY A 35 -18.46 11.38 -5.24
C GLY A 35 -19.85 11.29 -4.59
N GLY A 36 -20.85 10.77 -5.31
CA GLY A 36 -22.23 10.67 -4.85
C GLY A 36 -23.20 11.67 -5.47
N ARG A 37 -22.73 12.53 -6.39
CA ARG A 37 -23.53 13.56 -7.09
C ARG A 37 -24.58 13.03 -8.06
N GLY A 38 -24.63 11.71 -8.31
CA GLY A 38 -25.61 11.12 -9.23
C GLY A 38 -25.35 11.43 -10.72
N THR A 39 -24.13 11.79 -11.12
CA THR A 39 -23.83 12.18 -12.51
C THR A 39 -23.14 11.10 -13.35
N CYS A 40 -22.66 10.00 -12.75
CA CYS A 40 -21.87 8.98 -13.45
C CYS A 40 -22.55 7.61 -13.66
N GLY A 41 -23.60 7.29 -12.90
CA GLY A 41 -24.29 6.01 -12.98
C GLY A 41 -23.48 4.76 -12.58
N LYS A 42 -22.29 4.90 -12.00
CA LYS A 42 -21.40 3.76 -11.67
C LYS A 42 -21.63 3.14 -10.29
N CYS A 43 -22.37 3.80 -9.41
CA CYS A 43 -22.64 3.35 -8.05
C CYS A 43 -23.75 2.27 -7.98
N ARG A 44 -23.80 1.33 -8.94
CA ARG A 44 -24.93 0.38 -9.09
C ARG A 44 -24.89 -0.67 -7.99
N VAL A 45 -26.05 -0.92 -7.40
CA VAL A 45 -26.27 -1.98 -6.40
C VAL A 45 -27.60 -2.66 -6.66
N ILE A 46 -27.75 -3.90 -6.21
CA ILE A 46 -28.99 -4.67 -6.34
C ILE A 46 -29.60 -4.83 -4.96
N ILE A 47 -30.84 -4.37 -4.79
CA ILE A 47 -31.58 -4.52 -3.53
C ILE A 47 -32.35 -5.84 -3.57
N ARG A 48 -31.84 -6.83 -2.81
CA ARG A 48 -32.42 -8.17 -2.70
C ARG A 48 -33.58 -8.23 -1.72
N ASP A 49 -33.54 -7.41 -0.69
CA ASP A 49 -34.57 -7.36 0.36
C ASP A 49 -34.65 -5.93 0.93
N GLY A 50 -35.86 -5.48 1.28
CA GLY A 50 -36.11 -4.19 1.92
C GLY A 50 -36.19 -2.96 1.01
N ARG A 51 -36.63 -3.11 -0.26
CA ARG A 51 -36.79 -1.99 -1.21
C ARG A 51 -37.75 -0.91 -0.72
N GLU A 52 -38.78 -1.30 0.02
CA GLU A 52 -39.79 -0.43 0.61
C GLU A 52 -39.27 0.46 1.74
N ASN A 53 -38.04 0.20 2.21
CA ASN A 53 -37.37 0.98 3.25
C ASN A 53 -36.46 2.08 2.66
N LEU A 54 -36.39 2.19 1.34
CA LEU A 54 -35.59 3.17 0.60
C LEU A 54 -36.46 4.26 -0.02
N SER A 55 -35.84 5.36 -0.41
CA SER A 55 -36.46 6.40 -1.22
C SER A 55 -36.94 5.85 -2.56
N LYS A 56 -37.95 6.53 -3.14
CA LYS A 56 -38.33 6.31 -4.54
C LYS A 56 -37.13 6.59 -5.46
N PRO A 57 -37.07 5.96 -6.65
CA PRO A 57 -36.02 6.24 -7.62
C PRO A 57 -35.91 7.74 -7.91
N SER A 58 -34.69 8.29 -7.83
CA SER A 58 -34.44 9.70 -8.17
C SER A 58 -34.40 9.91 -9.68
N GLU A 59 -34.47 11.17 -10.14
CA GLU A 59 -34.30 11.49 -11.57
C GLU A 59 -32.94 11.03 -12.14
N SER A 60 -31.91 11.03 -11.29
CA SER A 60 -30.59 10.49 -11.65
C SER A 60 -30.67 8.99 -11.89
N GLU A 61 -31.39 8.25 -11.04
CA GLU A 61 -31.58 6.80 -11.21
C GLU A 61 -32.33 6.50 -12.50
N LEU A 62 -33.42 7.23 -12.78
CA LEU A 62 -34.22 7.08 -14.01
C LEU A 62 -33.44 7.44 -15.29
N ARG A 63 -32.35 8.21 -15.18
CA ARG A 63 -31.48 8.54 -16.32
C ARG A 63 -30.51 7.41 -16.66
N PHE A 64 -30.07 6.65 -15.67
CA PHE A 64 -29.00 5.65 -15.81
C PHE A 64 -29.48 4.20 -15.71
N LEU A 65 -30.70 3.98 -15.23
CA LEU A 65 -31.31 2.66 -15.06
C LEU A 65 -32.61 2.59 -15.89
N SER A 66 -32.82 1.48 -16.59
CA SER A 66 -34.10 1.20 -17.26
C SER A 66 -35.19 0.83 -16.25
N GLU A 67 -36.46 0.86 -16.67
CA GLU A 67 -37.57 0.39 -15.84
C GLU A 67 -37.41 -1.09 -15.47
N GLU A 68 -36.94 -1.91 -16.41
CA GLU A 68 -36.64 -3.34 -16.16
C GLU A 68 -35.55 -3.51 -15.09
N GLU A 69 -34.48 -2.71 -15.15
CA GLU A 69 -33.41 -2.76 -14.15
C GLU A 69 -33.91 -2.32 -12.77
N LEU A 70 -34.76 -1.31 -12.68
CA LEU A 70 -35.38 -0.87 -11.43
C LEU A 70 -36.29 -1.97 -10.84
N ASP A 71 -37.04 -2.67 -11.69
CA ASP A 71 -37.88 -3.81 -11.30
C ASP A 71 -37.06 -5.02 -10.85
N GLU A 72 -35.90 -5.25 -11.47
CA GLU A 72 -34.92 -6.25 -11.00
C GLU A 72 -34.21 -5.83 -9.70
N GLY A 73 -34.33 -4.56 -9.30
CA GLY A 73 -33.85 -4.03 -8.02
C GLY A 73 -32.54 -3.28 -8.09
N PHE A 74 -32.08 -2.94 -9.29
CA PHE A 74 -30.95 -2.06 -9.44
C PHE A 74 -31.30 -0.69 -8.89
N ARG A 75 -30.37 -0.13 -8.11
CA ARG A 75 -30.44 1.23 -7.58
C ARG A 75 -29.06 1.85 -7.66
N LEU A 76 -29.00 3.18 -7.64
CA LEU A 76 -27.75 3.90 -7.45
C LEU A 76 -27.54 4.07 -5.94
N ALA A 77 -26.51 3.42 -5.37
CA ALA A 77 -26.20 3.46 -3.95
C ALA A 77 -26.05 4.90 -3.42
N CYS A 78 -25.58 5.80 -4.29
CA CYS A 78 -25.39 7.21 -4.01
C CYS A 78 -26.69 8.05 -4.01
N GLN A 79 -27.81 7.51 -4.45
CA GLN A 79 -29.11 8.19 -4.53
C GLN A 79 -30.21 7.47 -3.73
N ALA A 80 -30.00 6.20 -3.42
CA ALA A 80 -30.87 5.41 -2.55
C ALA A 80 -30.69 5.84 -1.09
N ILE A 81 -31.66 6.61 -0.59
CA ILE A 81 -31.70 7.11 0.80
C ILE A 81 -32.49 6.13 1.66
N ILE A 82 -31.98 5.82 2.85
CA ILE A 82 -32.65 4.98 3.83
C ILE A 82 -33.75 5.79 4.51
N LEU A 83 -35.02 5.41 4.30
CA LEU A 83 -36.17 6.06 4.93
C LEU A 83 -36.62 5.37 6.22
N ARG A 84 -36.36 4.07 6.35
CA ARG A 84 -36.79 3.28 7.50
C ARG A 84 -35.63 2.41 7.97
N GLY A 85 -35.32 2.44 9.26
CA GLY A 85 -34.23 1.65 9.88
C GLY A 85 -34.40 0.11 9.89
N ARG A 86 -35.25 -0.45 9.02
CA ARG A 86 -35.56 -1.89 8.93
C ARG A 86 -34.49 -2.67 8.15
N LYS A 87 -34.73 -3.95 7.91
CA LYS A 87 -33.78 -4.84 7.23
C LYS A 87 -33.68 -4.46 5.75
N ILE A 88 -32.46 -4.26 5.26
CA ILE A 88 -32.15 -4.00 3.85
C ILE A 88 -30.95 -4.90 3.48
N VAL A 89 -31.08 -5.65 2.40
CA VAL A 89 -30.01 -6.50 1.87
C VAL A 89 -29.57 -5.98 0.51
N VAL A 90 -28.32 -5.55 0.46
CA VAL A 90 -27.68 -4.94 -0.72
C VAL A 90 -26.66 -5.91 -1.27
N GLU A 91 -26.82 -6.29 -2.53
CA GLU A 91 -25.82 -7.04 -3.28
C GLU A 91 -25.03 -6.08 -4.17
N ILE A 92 -23.71 -6.24 -4.16
CA ILE A 92 -22.80 -5.44 -4.98
C ILE A 92 -22.47 -6.25 -6.23
N PRO A 93 -22.98 -5.85 -7.41
CA PRO A 93 -22.68 -6.57 -8.64
C PRO A 93 -21.18 -6.45 -8.97
N PRO A 94 -20.56 -7.47 -9.59
CA PRO A 94 -19.11 -7.49 -9.85
C PRO A 94 -18.59 -6.29 -10.63
N GLU A 95 -19.42 -5.72 -11.51
CA GLU A 95 -19.12 -4.52 -12.29
C GLU A 95 -18.98 -3.23 -11.45
N SER A 96 -19.65 -3.19 -10.29
CA SER A 96 -19.63 -2.07 -9.36
C SER A 96 -18.75 -2.32 -8.14
N GLY A 97 -18.45 -3.58 -7.86
CA GLY A 97 -17.41 -3.98 -6.92
C GLY A 97 -16.02 -3.73 -7.49
N LEU A 98 -15.11 -3.16 -6.69
CA LEU A 98 -13.72 -2.90 -7.11
C LEU A 98 -12.83 -4.15 -7.08
N ASN A 99 -13.42 -5.33 -6.81
CA ASN A 99 -12.66 -6.57 -6.64
C ASN A 99 -12.15 -7.15 -7.98
N ARG A 100 -10.81 -7.09 -8.12
CA ARG A 100 -9.95 -7.78 -9.09
C ARG A 100 -10.13 -7.41 -10.57
N GLN A 101 -9.92 -6.15 -10.91
CA GLN A 101 -9.32 -5.90 -12.23
C GLN A 101 -7.88 -6.39 -12.19
N ARG A 102 -7.56 -7.38 -13.04
CA ARG A 102 -6.20 -7.91 -13.25
C ARG A 102 -5.31 -6.78 -13.76
N LEU A 103 -4.57 -6.16 -12.87
CA LEU A 103 -3.67 -5.07 -13.18
C LEU A 103 -2.48 -5.63 -13.96
N LEU A 104 -2.16 -5.00 -15.09
CA LEU A 104 -1.01 -5.33 -15.92
C LEU A 104 0.26 -4.96 -15.15
N LEU A 105 0.80 -5.91 -14.41
CA LEU A 105 2.03 -5.79 -13.61
C LEU A 105 3.29 -6.25 -14.37
N LYS A 106 3.16 -6.66 -15.64
CA LYS A 106 4.29 -7.14 -16.45
C LYS A 106 4.82 -6.03 -17.35
N GLY A 107 5.98 -5.50 -16.99
CA GLY A 107 6.77 -4.57 -17.82
C GLY A 107 7.74 -5.30 -18.76
N VAL A 108 8.42 -4.53 -19.61
CA VAL A 108 9.49 -5.03 -20.49
C VAL A 108 10.79 -5.13 -19.70
N GLU A 109 11.37 -6.32 -19.61
CA GLU A 109 12.68 -6.53 -18.96
C GLU A 109 13.80 -5.96 -19.84
N ARG A 110 14.63 -5.09 -19.26
CA ARG A 110 15.87 -4.59 -19.88
C ARG A 110 17.04 -4.93 -18.97
N SER A 111 18.13 -5.40 -19.56
CA SER A 111 19.39 -5.60 -18.84
C SER A 111 19.99 -4.23 -18.49
N ILE A 112 20.05 -3.92 -17.19
CA ILE A 112 20.64 -2.68 -16.66
C ILE A 112 21.74 -3.08 -15.68
N ALA A 113 22.84 -2.31 -15.65
CA ALA A 113 23.87 -2.48 -14.63
C ALA A 113 23.32 -2.06 -13.26
N LEU A 114 23.27 -3.00 -12.32
CA LEU A 114 22.70 -2.75 -10.99
C LEU A 114 23.65 -1.91 -10.14
N LYS A 115 23.11 -0.80 -9.63
CA LYS A 115 23.75 0.07 -8.64
C LYS A 115 22.71 0.41 -7.56
N PRO A 116 22.32 -0.57 -6.73
CA PRO A 116 21.29 -0.36 -5.72
C PRO A 116 21.76 0.64 -4.66
N ALA A 117 20.82 1.43 -4.13
CA ALA A 117 21.05 2.36 -3.04
C ALA A 117 21.55 1.66 -1.77
N VAL A 118 21.01 0.48 -1.50
CA VAL A 118 21.40 -0.38 -0.39
C VAL A 118 22.16 -1.56 -0.96
N ARG A 119 23.39 -1.79 -0.49
CA ARG A 119 24.12 -3.01 -0.82
C ARG A 119 24.85 -3.59 0.36
N ARG A 120 25.07 -4.89 0.32
CA ARG A 120 25.85 -5.61 1.33
C ARG A 120 27.28 -5.83 0.87
N ILE A 121 28.21 -5.83 1.82
CA ILE A 121 29.57 -6.29 1.60
C ILE A 121 29.96 -7.22 2.73
N THR A 122 30.39 -8.42 2.35
CA THR A 122 31.00 -9.37 3.28
C THR A 122 32.50 -9.14 3.33
N ILE A 123 33.06 -8.98 4.52
CA ILE A 123 34.48 -8.68 4.75
C ILE A 123 35.00 -9.57 5.85
N ARG A 124 36.22 -10.09 5.65
CA ARG A 124 37.02 -10.74 6.70
C ARG A 124 38.05 -9.74 7.19
N LEU A 125 38.01 -9.47 8.48
CA LEU A 125 38.88 -8.54 9.19
C LEU A 125 40.01 -9.32 9.86
N LYS A 126 41.10 -8.62 10.16
CA LYS A 126 42.22 -9.18 10.93
C LYS A 126 41.86 -9.16 12.40
N GLU A 127 42.10 -10.25 13.10
CA GLU A 127 41.94 -10.30 14.55
C GLU A 127 42.96 -9.35 15.24
N PRO A 128 42.55 -8.54 16.23
CA PRO A 128 43.44 -7.68 16.99
C PRO A 128 44.45 -8.53 17.75
N THR A 129 45.67 -8.01 17.83
CA THR A 129 46.79 -8.65 18.55
C THR A 129 47.44 -7.64 19.47
N LEU A 130 48.32 -8.08 20.38
CA LEU A 130 49.07 -7.14 21.22
C LEU A 130 49.92 -6.14 20.39
N THR A 131 50.27 -6.50 19.15
CA THR A 131 50.99 -5.66 18.20
C THR A 131 50.09 -4.83 17.27
N ASP A 132 48.79 -5.13 17.22
CA ASP A 132 47.79 -4.46 16.38
C ASP A 132 46.54 -4.17 17.24
N GLN A 133 46.55 -2.97 17.83
CA GLN A 133 45.56 -2.49 18.79
C GLN A 133 44.60 -1.46 18.17
N GLU A 134 44.47 -1.46 16.84
CA GLU A 134 43.53 -0.59 16.14
C GLU A 134 42.10 -0.82 16.63
N SER A 135 41.32 0.28 16.71
CA SER A 135 39.94 0.23 17.15
C SER A 135 39.08 -0.64 16.23
N ASP A 136 38.06 -1.29 16.80
CA ASP A 136 37.10 -2.11 16.05
C ASP A 136 36.43 -1.34 14.89
N VAL A 137 36.22 -0.04 15.09
CA VAL A 137 35.57 0.85 14.12
C VAL A 137 36.51 1.20 12.98
N ASP A 138 37.73 1.63 13.29
CA ASP A 138 38.72 1.99 12.27
C ASP A 138 39.11 0.77 11.44
N ARG A 139 39.32 -0.37 12.10
CA ARG A 139 39.58 -1.66 11.44
C ARG A 139 38.49 -2.03 10.42
N LEU A 140 37.22 -1.79 10.76
CA LEU A 140 36.10 -2.01 9.85
C LEU A 140 36.10 -0.99 8.70
N LEU A 141 36.26 0.29 9.01
CA LEU A 141 36.24 1.38 8.03
C LEU A 141 37.36 1.24 7.00
N ASP A 142 38.58 0.96 7.44
CA ASP A 142 39.76 0.77 6.60
C ASP A 142 39.58 -0.43 5.66
N ALA A 143 38.96 -1.50 6.16
CA ALA A 143 38.66 -2.67 5.34
C ALA A 143 37.55 -2.42 4.31
N ILE A 144 36.54 -1.60 4.65
CA ILE A 144 35.51 -1.17 3.69
C ILE A 144 36.12 -0.22 2.66
N GLU A 145 36.92 0.76 3.09
CA GLU A 145 37.62 1.71 2.22
C GLU A 145 38.50 0.98 1.20
N SER A 146 39.24 -0.04 1.63
CA SER A 146 40.05 -0.86 0.75
C SER A 146 39.23 -1.61 -0.32
N LYS A 147 37.97 -1.97 -0.04
CA LYS A 147 37.11 -2.68 -1.00
C LYS A 147 36.33 -1.75 -1.92
N VAL A 148 35.96 -0.57 -1.45
CA VAL A 148 35.03 0.30 -2.16
C VAL A 148 35.68 1.57 -2.71
N GLY A 149 36.84 1.95 -2.16
CA GLY A 149 37.62 3.11 -2.60
C GLY A 149 37.24 4.42 -1.91
N PHE A 150 36.35 4.40 -0.91
CA PHE A 150 36.06 5.55 -0.05
C PHE A 150 35.83 5.09 1.39
N ARG A 151 36.17 5.93 2.36
CA ARG A 151 35.85 5.73 3.77
C ARG A 151 34.40 6.13 4.06
N PRO A 152 33.50 5.20 4.42
CA PRO A 152 32.12 5.56 4.75
C PRO A 152 32.00 6.18 6.15
N THR A 153 30.92 6.92 6.39
CA THR A 153 30.44 7.24 7.73
C THR A 153 29.73 6.02 8.35
N ILE A 154 29.46 6.06 9.64
CA ILE A 154 28.76 4.99 10.35
C ILE A 154 27.57 5.59 11.11
N SER A 155 26.39 5.01 10.90
CA SER A 155 25.20 5.34 11.69
C SER A 155 25.39 4.95 13.16
N TYR A 156 24.77 5.69 14.07
CA TYR A 156 24.90 5.42 15.51
C TYR A 156 24.46 4.00 15.89
N GLU A 157 23.42 3.49 15.23
CA GLU A 157 22.83 2.17 15.41
C GLU A 157 23.80 1.07 14.97
N ALA A 158 24.50 1.25 13.85
CA ALA A 158 25.55 0.34 13.42
C ALA A 158 26.73 0.39 14.40
N LEU A 159 27.19 1.59 14.77
CA LEU A 159 28.33 1.81 15.66
C LEU A 159 28.20 1.04 16.98
N ARG A 160 27.03 1.10 17.61
CA ARG A 160 26.75 0.40 18.88
C ARG A 160 26.90 -1.11 18.80
N ASN A 161 26.71 -1.69 17.63
CA ASN A 161 26.71 -3.13 17.43
C ASN A 161 28.07 -3.69 16.98
N ILE A 162 28.97 -2.84 16.44
CA ILE A 162 30.24 -3.25 15.84
C ILE A 162 31.06 -4.20 16.75
N PRO A 163 31.38 -3.85 18.00
CA PRO A 163 32.26 -4.69 18.82
C PRO A 163 31.72 -6.10 19.05
N ARG A 164 30.40 -6.21 19.28
CA ARG A 164 29.73 -7.50 19.49
C ARG A 164 29.73 -8.32 18.21
N VAL A 165 29.32 -7.70 17.10
CA VAL A 165 29.19 -8.33 15.78
C VAL A 165 30.52 -8.88 15.26
N LEU A 166 31.61 -8.14 15.46
CA LEU A 166 32.96 -8.56 15.07
C LEU A 166 33.36 -9.89 15.71
N ARG A 167 33.11 -10.01 17.03
CA ARG A 167 33.50 -11.17 17.83
C ARG A 167 32.59 -12.36 17.56
N GLU A 168 31.28 -12.15 17.50
CA GLU A 168 30.31 -13.20 17.15
C GLU A 168 30.53 -13.77 15.75
N GLY A 169 30.98 -12.93 14.81
CA GLY A 169 31.27 -13.34 13.44
C GLY A 169 32.64 -13.95 13.22
N GLU A 170 33.45 -14.16 14.27
CA GLU A 170 34.85 -14.59 14.16
C GLU A 170 35.64 -13.75 13.13
N TRP A 171 35.48 -12.42 13.23
CA TRP A 171 36.07 -11.44 12.34
C TRP A 171 35.61 -11.53 10.87
N VAL A 172 34.56 -12.29 10.58
CA VAL A 172 33.81 -12.24 9.31
C VAL A 172 32.51 -11.51 9.58
N ILE A 173 32.25 -10.45 8.83
CA ILE A 173 31.04 -9.63 9.00
C ILE A 173 30.42 -9.28 7.65
N THR A 174 29.12 -9.03 7.66
CA THR A 174 28.39 -8.44 6.54
C THR A 174 27.96 -7.02 6.92
N ALA A 175 28.52 -6.02 6.24
CA ALA A 175 28.14 -4.61 6.39
C ALA A 175 27.08 -4.23 5.34
N ILE A 176 26.08 -3.45 5.75
CA ILE A 176 25.07 -2.87 4.85
C ILE A 176 25.40 -1.40 4.65
N LEU A 177 25.61 -1.03 3.39
CA LEU A 177 25.94 0.33 2.98
C LEU A 177 24.73 1.01 2.34
N TRP A 178 24.52 2.26 2.73
CA TRP A 178 23.63 3.20 2.04
C TRP A 178 24.45 4.12 1.14
N MET A 179 24.08 4.15 -0.14
CA MET A 179 24.61 5.01 -1.19
C MET A 179 26.13 5.06 -1.26
N ASP A 180 26.80 3.98 -0.85
CA ASP A 180 28.26 3.96 -0.85
C ASP A 180 28.85 5.12 -0.04
N ARG A 181 28.21 5.44 1.08
CA ARG A 181 28.63 6.56 1.92
C ARG A 181 28.47 6.29 3.39
N GLU A 182 27.51 5.47 3.78
CA GLU A 182 27.20 5.25 5.19
C GLU A 182 26.98 3.76 5.48
N VAL A 183 27.59 3.26 6.56
CA VAL A 183 27.26 1.96 7.13
C VAL A 183 26.03 2.10 8.01
N ILE A 184 24.91 1.53 7.56
CA ILE A 184 23.61 1.60 8.25
C ILE A 184 23.34 0.39 9.14
N ALA A 185 24.01 -0.75 8.88
CA ALA A 185 23.90 -1.94 9.71
C ALA A 185 25.12 -2.86 9.55
N VAL A 186 25.40 -3.66 10.57
CA VAL A 186 26.43 -4.70 10.57
C VAL A 186 25.87 -5.99 11.14
N TYR A 187 26.27 -7.13 10.56
CA TYR A 187 25.84 -8.46 10.98
C TYR A 187 27.02 -9.43 11.08
N PRO A 188 26.98 -10.39 12.01
CA PRO A 188 28.03 -11.39 12.14
C PRO A 188 27.97 -12.39 10.98
N GLY A 189 29.13 -12.82 10.51
CA GLY A 189 29.27 -13.81 9.46
C GLY A 189 28.80 -13.35 8.08
N VAL A 190 28.50 -14.35 7.24
CA VAL A 190 27.94 -14.16 5.90
C VAL A 190 26.42 -14.22 6.01
N ARG A 191 25.72 -13.26 5.42
CA ARG A 191 24.26 -13.34 5.28
C ARG A 191 23.90 -14.09 4.01
N ASP A 192 22.98 -15.04 4.12
CA ASP A 192 22.46 -15.76 2.95
C ASP A 192 21.41 -14.95 2.21
N LYS A 193 20.51 -14.28 2.96
CA LYS A 193 19.43 -13.47 2.37
C LYS A 193 19.95 -12.11 1.87
N PRO A 194 19.64 -11.72 0.62
CA PRO A 194 20.01 -10.44 0.05
C PRO A 194 19.24 -9.29 0.72
N PRO A 195 19.71 -8.04 0.56
CA PRO A 195 18.88 -6.89 0.89
C PRO A 195 17.72 -6.82 -0.11
N TYR A 196 16.52 -6.55 0.40
CA TYR A 196 15.32 -6.37 -0.42
C TYR A 196 14.98 -4.89 -0.54
N GLY A 197 14.33 -4.52 -1.64
CA GLY A 197 13.79 -3.18 -1.86
C GLY A 197 12.36 -3.24 -2.35
N VAL A 198 11.59 -2.18 -2.12
CA VAL A 198 10.25 -2.02 -2.69
C VAL A 198 10.22 -0.83 -3.62
N ALA A 199 9.66 -1.02 -4.81
CA ALA A 199 9.35 0.07 -5.73
C ALA A 199 7.84 0.29 -5.70
N VAL A 200 7.42 1.54 -5.42
CA VAL A 200 6.01 1.91 -5.26
C VAL A 200 5.65 2.95 -6.32
N ASP A 201 4.68 2.64 -7.16
CA ASP A 201 4.06 3.57 -8.11
C ASP A 201 2.74 4.06 -7.54
N ILE A 202 2.69 5.36 -7.20
CA ILE A 202 1.53 6.02 -6.60
C ILE A 202 0.80 6.82 -7.67
N GLY A 203 -0.07 6.14 -8.40
CA GLY A 203 -0.99 6.78 -9.35
C GLY A 203 -2.20 7.39 -8.66
N THR A 204 -2.88 8.32 -9.33
CA THR A 204 -4.13 8.92 -8.84
C THR A 204 -5.22 7.86 -8.63
N THR A 205 -5.30 6.86 -9.51
CA THR A 205 -6.31 5.81 -9.45
C THR A 205 -5.80 4.51 -8.84
N LYS A 206 -4.49 4.23 -8.96
CA LYS A 206 -3.92 2.90 -8.69
C LYS A 206 -2.60 3.02 -7.97
N LEU A 207 -2.37 2.12 -7.02
CA LEU A 207 -1.08 1.88 -6.38
C LEU A 207 -0.55 0.55 -6.91
N ALA A 208 0.73 0.51 -7.30
CA ALA A 208 1.43 -0.73 -7.61
C ALA A 208 2.71 -0.82 -6.80
N LEU A 209 3.01 -2.01 -6.29
CA LEU A 209 4.19 -2.28 -5.50
C LEU A 209 4.91 -3.51 -6.05
N TYR A 210 6.23 -3.39 -6.16
CA TYR A 210 7.12 -4.45 -6.61
C TYR A 210 8.18 -4.69 -5.53
N LEU A 211 8.28 -5.93 -5.06
CA LEU A 211 9.35 -6.39 -4.17
C LEU A 211 10.51 -6.88 -5.02
N LEU A 212 11.70 -6.37 -4.75
CA LEU A 212 12.91 -6.68 -5.51
C LEU A 212 14.00 -7.28 -4.61
N ASP A 213 14.76 -8.20 -5.19
CA ASP A 213 16.08 -8.56 -4.72
C ASP A 213 17.08 -7.49 -5.21
N LEU A 214 17.81 -6.84 -4.30
CA LEU A 214 18.74 -5.77 -4.67
C LEU A 214 20.10 -6.28 -5.15
N ASP A 215 20.44 -7.56 -4.94
CA ASP A 215 21.69 -8.13 -5.44
C ASP A 215 21.60 -8.45 -6.94
N ASP A 216 20.48 -9.01 -7.39
CA ASP A 216 20.28 -9.44 -8.80
C ASP A 216 19.19 -8.65 -9.56
N GLY A 217 18.49 -7.74 -8.88
CA GLY A 217 17.51 -6.84 -9.47
C GLY A 217 16.19 -7.51 -9.86
N ARG A 218 15.97 -8.79 -9.51
CA ARG A 218 14.75 -9.50 -9.88
C ARG A 218 13.55 -9.05 -9.05
N VAL A 219 12.40 -8.97 -9.71
CA VAL A 219 11.12 -8.76 -9.04
C VAL A 219 10.66 -10.10 -8.46
N LEU A 220 10.61 -10.19 -7.14
CA LEU A 220 10.21 -11.40 -6.40
C LEU A 220 8.69 -11.53 -6.30
N ALA A 221 8.01 -10.41 -6.08
CA ALA A 221 6.56 -10.34 -6.00
C ALA A 221 6.06 -8.96 -6.40
N SER A 222 4.80 -8.90 -6.81
CA SER A 222 4.10 -7.66 -7.04
C SER A 222 2.68 -7.72 -6.51
N ALA A 223 2.18 -6.56 -6.10
CA ALA A 223 0.84 -6.35 -5.63
C ALA A 223 0.34 -4.98 -6.10
N SER A 224 -0.96 -4.79 -6.11
CA SER A 224 -1.55 -3.54 -6.55
C SER A 224 -2.96 -3.39 -6.00
N THR A 225 -3.33 -2.17 -5.67
CA THR A 225 -4.67 -1.84 -5.19
C THR A 225 -5.14 -0.52 -5.80
N MET A 226 -6.43 -0.24 -5.66
CA MET A 226 -6.98 1.06 -6.02
C MET A 226 -6.47 2.11 -5.03
N ASN A 227 -6.18 3.32 -5.50
CA ASN A 227 -5.73 4.38 -4.61
C ASN A 227 -6.87 4.72 -3.64
N PRO A 228 -6.69 4.47 -2.32
CA PRO A 228 -7.74 4.68 -1.34
C PRO A 228 -8.06 6.17 -1.09
N GLN A 229 -7.34 7.08 -1.73
CA GLN A 229 -7.65 8.51 -1.74
C GLN A 229 -8.80 8.89 -2.69
N ILE A 230 -9.25 7.99 -3.57
CA ILE A 230 -10.35 8.24 -4.53
C ILE A 230 -11.63 8.79 -3.86
N PRO A 231 -12.11 8.27 -2.70
CA PRO A 231 -13.32 8.78 -2.06
C PRO A 231 -13.26 10.25 -1.65
N TYR A 232 -12.05 10.81 -1.53
CA TYR A 232 -11.79 12.20 -1.12
C TYR A 232 -11.45 13.11 -2.31
N GLY A 233 -11.33 12.54 -3.51
CA GLY A 233 -11.00 13.25 -4.74
C GLY A 233 -10.55 12.28 -5.82
N GLU A 234 -11.18 12.37 -6.98
CA GLU A 234 -10.91 11.48 -8.12
C GLU A 234 -9.57 11.80 -8.80
N ASP A 235 -9.18 13.07 -8.76
CA ASP A 235 -7.99 13.62 -9.39
C ASP A 235 -7.16 14.45 -8.40
N VAL A 236 -6.03 14.97 -8.88
CA VAL A 236 -5.11 15.74 -8.04
C VAL A 236 -5.75 17.04 -7.55
N ILE A 237 -6.52 17.74 -8.39
CA ILE A 237 -7.09 19.06 -8.05
C ILE A 237 -8.18 18.93 -7.00
N SER A 238 -9.09 17.97 -7.17
CA SER A 238 -10.15 17.67 -6.19
C SER A 238 -9.58 17.28 -4.82
N ARG A 239 -8.46 16.54 -4.78
CA ARG A 239 -7.76 16.25 -3.52
C ARG A 239 -7.12 17.48 -2.89
N ILE A 240 -6.52 18.37 -3.70
CA ILE A 240 -5.97 19.63 -3.20
C ILE A 240 -7.09 20.49 -2.60
N LEU A 241 -8.24 20.60 -3.28
CA LEU A 241 -9.39 21.32 -2.77
C LEU A 241 -9.91 20.72 -1.45
N TYR A 242 -10.01 19.39 -1.35
CA TYR A 242 -10.36 18.71 -0.10
C TYR A 242 -9.38 19.04 1.04
N ILE A 243 -8.08 19.10 0.76
CA ILE A 243 -7.08 19.52 1.76
C ILE A 243 -7.28 20.99 2.17
N MET A 244 -7.59 21.87 1.23
CA MET A 244 -7.80 23.29 1.50
C MET A 244 -9.03 23.57 2.37
N GLU A 245 -9.97 22.62 2.49
CA GLU A 245 -11.13 22.73 3.38
C GLU A 245 -10.78 22.55 4.87
N GLY A 246 -9.63 21.96 5.20
CA GLY A 246 -9.19 21.80 6.60
C GLY A 246 -7.85 21.08 6.73
N GLU A 247 -6.98 21.54 7.66
CA GLU A 247 -5.62 20.99 7.82
C GLU A 247 -5.59 19.49 8.16
N GLU A 248 -6.60 18.99 8.90
CA GLU A 248 -6.79 17.58 9.23
C GLU A 248 -6.98 16.66 8.00
N ASN A 249 -7.42 17.21 6.87
CA ASN A 249 -7.63 16.46 5.64
C ASN A 249 -6.32 16.03 4.99
N LEU A 250 -5.22 16.78 5.20
CA LEU A 250 -3.89 16.39 4.76
C LEU A 250 -3.43 15.12 5.47
N GLU A 251 -3.53 15.09 6.80
CA GLU A 251 -3.17 13.93 7.60
C GLU A 251 -4.04 12.72 7.22
N ARG A 252 -5.34 12.93 7.00
CA ARG A 252 -6.23 11.86 6.55
C ARG A 252 -5.80 11.26 5.22
N LEU A 253 -5.52 12.08 4.20
CA LEU A 253 -5.07 11.58 2.90
C LEU A 253 -3.71 10.90 2.97
N HIS A 254 -2.80 11.41 3.81
CA HIS A 254 -1.50 10.80 4.06
C HIS A 254 -1.64 9.41 4.71
N ASN A 255 -2.39 9.31 5.81
CA ASN A 255 -2.56 8.06 6.54
C ASN A 255 -3.22 6.98 5.69
N VAL A 256 -4.19 7.36 4.87
CA VAL A 256 -4.92 6.43 3.99
C VAL A 256 -4.01 5.86 2.89
N VAL A 257 -3.13 6.66 2.28
CA VAL A 257 -2.18 6.15 1.27
C VAL A 257 -1.04 5.35 1.90
N VAL A 258 -0.50 5.79 3.04
CA VAL A 258 0.55 5.06 3.77
C VAL A 258 0.04 3.71 4.25
N GLY A 259 -1.21 3.65 4.76
CA GLY A 259 -1.86 2.40 5.14
C GLY A 259 -1.92 1.40 3.98
N ALA A 260 -2.38 1.83 2.80
CA ALA A 260 -2.44 0.95 1.64
C ALA A 260 -1.05 0.52 1.13
N VAL A 261 -0.03 1.38 1.22
CA VAL A 261 1.35 0.97 0.88
C VAL A 261 1.84 -0.10 1.84
N ASN A 262 1.61 0.05 3.15
CA ASN A 262 2.00 -0.95 4.15
C ASN A 262 1.26 -2.28 3.94
N GLU A 263 -0.05 -2.26 3.66
CA GLU A 263 -0.82 -3.46 3.33
C GLU A 263 -0.26 -4.19 2.08
N LEU A 264 0.14 -3.43 1.05
CA LEU A 264 0.79 -4.01 -0.13
C LEU A 264 2.16 -4.60 0.19
N ILE A 265 2.94 -3.97 1.08
CA ILE A 265 4.23 -4.51 1.56
C ILE A 265 4.00 -5.85 2.26
N ASP A 266 3.06 -5.91 3.19
CA ASP A 266 2.72 -7.14 3.91
C ASP A 266 2.25 -8.24 2.94
N GLU A 267 1.46 -7.89 1.92
CA GLU A 267 1.00 -8.83 0.89
C GLU A 267 2.17 -9.41 0.08
N VAL A 268 3.10 -8.59 -0.41
CA VAL A 268 4.23 -9.09 -1.20
C VAL A 268 5.23 -9.86 -0.36
N CYS A 269 5.48 -9.44 0.88
CA CYS A 269 6.33 -10.16 1.83
C CYS A 269 5.72 -11.52 2.15
N GLY A 270 4.41 -11.58 2.42
CA GLY A 270 3.70 -12.83 2.68
C GLY A 270 3.72 -13.82 1.52
N LYS A 271 3.86 -13.35 0.27
CA LYS A 271 4.01 -14.21 -0.92
C LYS A 271 5.40 -14.86 -1.03
N VAL A 272 6.43 -14.22 -0.48
CA VAL A 272 7.84 -14.63 -0.65
C VAL A 272 8.40 -15.36 0.58
N GLY A 273 7.91 -15.06 1.79
CA GLY A 273 8.42 -15.62 3.06
C GLY A 273 9.61 -14.84 3.62
#